data_AF-A0A382W2H2-F1
#
_entry.id   AF-A0A382W2H2-F1
#
_cell.length_a   1.000
_cell.length_b   1.000
_cell.length_c   1.000
_cell.angle_alpha   90.00
_cell.angle_beta   90.00
_cell.angle_gamma   90.00
#
_symmetry.space_group_name_H-M   'P 1'
#
loop_
_entity.id
_entity.type
_entity.pdbx_description
1 polymer ?
#
loop_
_entity_poly.entity_id
_entity_poly.type
_entity_poly.pdbx_seq_one_letter_code
_entity_poly.pdbx_strand_id
1 'polypeptide(L)'
;MEDAFFGHFLLSINREISEDGPTLWVRPSSDDKVLMGINPNFWTTELKKKNFRMGCIKHEVLHVVFKHLTRAQERSGGRRRYPNAKLFNIAADLVVNQYVESRWLIDGAVKLQSFPDLNLRKEMDVSYYYDKLDDFYKDQMDNLPQEAQSSSDLGESDGNGTGKCPNCGKEIGESGDESGGGSGDSEDEESGDESGGGSGDSEDEES
;
A
#
# COMPACT_ATOMS: atom_id res chain seq x y z
N MET A 1 -21.95 3.98 3.94
CA MET A 1 -21.25 4.48 5.14
C MET A 1 -22.31 5.14 5.99
N GLU A 2 -22.51 4.72 7.23
CA GLU A 2 -23.59 5.25 8.08
C GLU A 2 -23.23 6.59 8.73
N ASP A 3 -21.94 6.95 8.69
CA ASP A 3 -21.43 8.21 9.22
C ASP A 3 -21.47 9.33 8.16
N ALA A 4 -22.30 10.34 8.42
CA ALA A 4 -22.53 11.47 7.53
C ALA A 4 -21.28 12.32 7.28
N PHE A 5 -20.38 12.43 8.27
CA PHE A 5 -19.13 13.18 8.12
C PHE A 5 -18.24 12.53 7.06
N PHE A 6 -17.99 11.22 7.18
CA PHE A 6 -17.14 10.52 6.20
C PHE A 6 -17.79 10.43 4.83
N GLY A 7 -19.13 10.27 4.76
CA GLY A 7 -19.85 10.32 3.50
C GLY A 7 -19.66 11.65 2.76
N HIS A 8 -19.86 12.77 3.46
CA HIS A 8 -19.67 14.10 2.88
C HIS A 8 -18.20 14.37 2.52
N PHE A 9 -17.27 13.98 3.38
CA PHE A 9 -15.84 14.15 3.14
C PHE A 9 -15.38 13.38 1.89
N LEU A 10 -15.85 12.15 1.70
CA LEU A 10 -15.53 11.39 0.50
C LEU A 10 -16.05 12.06 -0.77
N LEU A 11 -17.20 12.75 -0.74
CA LEU A 11 -17.66 13.52 -1.92
C LEU A 11 -16.70 14.65 -2.30
N SER A 12 -15.91 15.16 -1.35
CA SER A 12 -14.94 16.23 -1.58
C SER A 12 -13.57 15.76 -2.09
N ILE A 13 -13.28 14.46 -2.00
CA ILE A 13 -12.00 13.88 -2.44
C ILE A 13 -12.14 13.21 -3.79
N ASN A 14 -11.22 13.56 -4.71
CA ASN A 14 -11.08 12.88 -5.98
C ASN A 14 -10.52 11.48 -5.76
N ARG A 15 -11.00 10.50 -6.54
CA ARG A 15 -10.55 9.12 -6.47
C ARG A 15 -10.16 8.62 -7.84
N GLU A 16 -9.14 7.77 -7.87
CA GLU A 16 -8.76 7.01 -9.05
C GLU A 16 -8.50 5.55 -8.70
N ILE A 17 -8.69 4.67 -9.69
CA ILE A 17 -8.19 3.31 -9.62
C ILE A 17 -6.79 3.36 -10.21
N SER A 18 -5.78 2.99 -9.41
CA SER A 18 -4.38 3.10 -9.81
C SER A 18 -3.54 2.04 -9.11
N GLU A 19 -2.54 1.51 -9.81
CA GLU A 19 -1.56 0.56 -9.29
C GLU A 19 -0.29 1.23 -8.74
N ASP A 20 -0.22 2.58 -8.74
CA ASP A 20 0.96 3.36 -8.33
C ASP A 20 1.37 3.17 -6.85
N GLY A 21 0.54 2.49 -6.06
CA GLY A 21 0.85 2.12 -4.68
C GLY A 21 0.37 0.70 -4.37
N PRO A 22 0.95 0.03 -3.36
CA PRO A 22 0.65 -1.37 -3.03
C PRO A 22 -0.75 -1.57 -2.42
N THR A 23 -1.34 -0.49 -1.90
CA THR A 23 -2.63 -0.48 -1.18
C THR A 23 -3.47 0.71 -1.61
N LEU A 24 -4.39 1.18 -0.77
CA LEU A 24 -4.92 2.53 -0.92
C LEU A 24 -3.84 3.54 -0.50
N TRP A 25 -3.95 4.76 -1.03
CA TRP A 25 -3.05 5.85 -0.69
C TRP A 25 -3.74 7.20 -0.89
N VAL A 26 -3.22 8.23 -0.22
CA VAL A 26 -3.59 9.63 -0.44
C VAL A 26 -2.36 10.47 -0.76
N ARG A 27 -2.50 11.40 -1.70
CA ARG A 27 -1.43 12.35 -2.05
C ARG A 27 -1.97 13.74 -2.37
N PRO A 28 -1.16 14.80 -2.23
CA PRO A 28 -1.47 16.09 -2.83
C PRO A 28 -1.57 15.98 -4.35
N SER A 29 -2.58 16.63 -4.93
CA SER A 29 -2.79 16.80 -6.36
C SER A 29 -2.22 18.14 -6.84
N SER A 30 -2.10 18.33 -8.15
CA SER A 30 -1.60 19.55 -8.78
C SER A 30 -2.48 20.79 -8.57
N ASP A 31 -3.74 20.59 -8.16
CA ASP A 31 -4.72 21.63 -7.89
C ASP A 31 -4.92 21.90 -6.39
N ASP A 32 -3.91 21.60 -5.56
CA ASP A 32 -3.92 21.70 -4.09
C ASP A 32 -5.04 20.88 -3.41
N LYS A 33 -5.68 19.97 -4.14
CA LYS A 33 -6.63 18.99 -3.58
C LYS A 33 -5.92 17.73 -3.14
N VAL A 34 -6.66 16.86 -2.47
CA VAL A 34 -6.21 15.50 -2.17
C VAL A 34 -6.83 14.52 -3.15
N LEU A 35 -5.98 13.64 -3.69
CA LEU A 35 -6.36 12.51 -4.51
C LEU A 35 -6.16 11.21 -3.72
N MET A 36 -7.16 10.34 -3.77
CA MET A 36 -7.10 9.00 -3.20
C MET A 36 -6.98 7.97 -4.31
N GLY A 37 -5.89 7.21 -4.31
CA GLY A 37 -5.73 6.06 -5.20
C GLY A 37 -6.23 4.78 -4.54
N ILE A 38 -6.89 3.95 -5.32
CA ILE A 38 -7.35 2.63 -4.89
C ILE A 38 -6.66 1.59 -5.77
N ASN A 39 -5.76 0.80 -5.18
CA ASN A 39 -5.16 -0.33 -5.87
C ASN A 39 -6.22 -1.43 -6.10
N PRO A 40 -6.52 -1.79 -7.36
CA PRO A 40 -7.57 -2.75 -7.69
C PRO A 40 -7.24 -4.16 -7.21
N ASN A 41 -5.96 -4.55 -7.23
CA ASN A 41 -5.50 -5.85 -6.76
C ASN A 41 -5.71 -5.95 -5.24
N PHE A 42 -5.17 -5.00 -4.47
CA PHE A 42 -5.38 -4.96 -3.02
C PHE A 42 -6.86 -4.91 -2.63
N TRP A 43 -7.66 -4.11 -3.34
CA TRP A 43 -9.10 -3.99 -3.11
C TRP A 43 -9.86 -5.31 -3.30
N THR A 44 -9.40 -6.14 -4.23
CA THR A 44 -10.05 -7.39 -4.61
C THR A 44 -9.51 -8.58 -3.82
N THR A 45 -8.20 -8.63 -3.57
CA THR A 45 -7.53 -9.76 -2.90
C THR A 45 -7.57 -9.63 -1.39
N GLU A 46 -7.24 -8.46 -0.84
CA GLU A 46 -7.09 -8.27 0.61
C GLU A 46 -8.39 -7.76 1.25
N LEU A 47 -9.08 -6.84 0.59
CA LEU A 47 -10.29 -6.20 1.13
C LEU A 47 -11.58 -6.97 0.79
N LYS A 48 -11.60 -8.30 1.05
CA LYS A 48 -12.75 -9.17 0.71
C LYS A 48 -14.03 -8.81 1.47
N LYS A 49 -13.90 -8.34 2.71
CA LYS A 49 -15.03 -7.99 3.58
C LYS A 49 -15.40 -6.51 3.42
N LYS A 50 -16.70 -6.21 3.36
CA LYS A 50 -17.21 -4.83 3.32
C LYS A 50 -16.62 -3.97 4.44
N ASN A 51 -16.51 -4.52 5.66
CA ASN A 51 -15.96 -3.81 6.81
C ASN A 51 -14.49 -3.40 6.62
N PHE A 52 -13.66 -4.24 5.98
CA PHE A 52 -12.26 -3.90 5.70
C PHE A 52 -12.16 -2.79 4.65
N ARG A 53 -12.99 -2.83 3.61
CA ARG A 53 -13.10 -1.73 2.63
C ARG A 53 -13.46 -0.41 3.31
N MET A 54 -14.47 -0.44 4.18
CA MET A 54 -14.88 0.74 4.93
C MET A 54 -13.79 1.23 5.90
N GLY A 55 -13.09 0.31 6.55
CA GLY A 55 -11.96 0.59 7.44
C GLY A 55 -10.80 1.27 6.71
N CYS A 56 -10.34 0.71 5.59
CA CYS A 56 -9.26 1.29 4.78
C CYS A 56 -9.64 2.66 4.22
N ILE A 57 -10.85 2.84 3.69
CA ILE A 57 -11.29 4.18 3.23
C ILE A 57 -11.29 5.18 4.39
N LYS A 58 -11.81 4.78 5.56
CA LYS A 58 -11.81 5.64 6.75
C LYS A 58 -10.39 5.97 7.20
N HIS A 59 -9.47 5.01 7.15
CA HIS A 59 -8.05 5.19 7.44
C HIS A 59 -7.43 6.27 6.55
N GLU A 60 -7.57 6.15 5.22
CA GLU A 60 -7.05 7.16 4.28
C GLU A 60 -7.66 8.55 4.51
N VAL A 61 -8.97 8.63 4.74
CA VAL A 61 -9.64 9.90 5.08
C VAL A 61 -9.03 10.53 6.33
N LEU A 62 -8.76 9.74 7.36
CA LEU A 62 -8.20 10.24 8.60
C LEU A 62 -6.76 10.77 8.42
N HIS A 63 -5.94 10.20 7.53
CA HIS A 63 -4.64 10.80 7.19
C HIS A 63 -4.77 12.22 6.66
N VAL A 64 -5.82 12.49 5.87
CA VAL A 64 -6.12 13.83 5.36
C VAL A 64 -6.63 14.74 6.48
N VAL A 65 -7.61 14.27 7.28
CA VAL A 65 -8.21 15.05 8.38
C VAL A 65 -7.16 15.47 9.41
N PHE A 66 -6.23 14.57 9.78
CA PHE A 66 -5.13 14.88 10.70
C PHE A 66 -3.95 15.61 10.05
N LYS A 67 -4.08 15.96 8.75
CA LYS A 67 -3.08 16.70 7.97
C LYS A 67 -1.72 16.01 7.94
N HIS A 68 -1.68 14.67 7.96
CA HIS A 68 -0.42 13.92 7.98
C HIS A 68 0.43 14.19 6.73
N LEU A 69 -0.20 14.40 5.56
CA LEU A 69 0.49 14.79 4.33
C LEU A 69 1.30 16.09 4.49
N THR A 70 0.71 17.12 5.09
CA THR A 70 1.37 18.41 5.33
C THR A 70 2.37 18.31 6.48
N ARG A 71 2.02 17.60 7.57
CA ARG A 71 2.90 17.42 8.73
C ARG A 71 4.18 16.65 8.35
N ALA A 72 4.12 15.68 7.43
CA ALA A 72 5.31 15.00 6.92
C ALA A 72 6.36 15.96 6.33
N GLN A 73 5.91 17.10 5.80
CA GLN A 73 6.77 18.13 5.18
C GLN A 73 7.17 19.24 6.15
N GLU A 74 6.72 19.18 7.41
CA GLU A 74 7.00 20.19 8.42
C GLU A 74 8.51 20.36 8.63
N ARG A 75 8.95 21.61 8.75
CA ARG A 75 10.35 21.96 8.99
C ARG A 75 10.48 22.75 10.28
N SER A 76 11.55 22.46 11.03
CA SER A 76 11.94 23.20 12.24
C SER A 76 13.42 23.54 12.15
N GLY A 77 13.77 24.81 12.33
CA GLY A 77 15.16 25.28 12.23
C GLY A 77 15.81 25.00 10.85
N GLY A 78 15.04 25.02 9.77
CA GLY A 78 15.54 24.75 8.41
C GLY A 78 15.71 23.27 8.05
N ARG A 79 15.40 22.34 8.97
CA ARG A 79 15.48 20.88 8.74
C ARG A 79 14.09 20.25 8.78
N ARG A 80 13.90 19.09 8.15
CA ARG A 80 12.65 18.32 8.26
C ARG A 80 12.44 17.92 9.73
N ARG A 81 11.22 18.12 10.26
CA ARG A 81 10.86 17.69 11.61
C ARG A 81 10.84 16.16 11.75
N TYR A 82 10.52 15.48 10.65
CA TYR A 82 10.43 14.02 10.56
C TYR A 82 11.35 13.51 9.43
N PRO A 83 12.67 13.41 9.67
CA PRO A 83 13.63 13.00 8.64
C PRO A 83 13.42 11.54 8.19
N ASN A 84 13.07 10.64 9.10
CA ASN A 84 12.76 9.24 8.78
C ASN A 84 11.29 9.08 8.34
N ALA A 85 11.04 9.03 7.04
CA ALA A 85 9.69 8.91 6.49
C ALA A 85 8.98 7.59 6.85
N LYS A 86 9.72 6.48 7.01
CA LYS A 86 9.14 5.19 7.39
C LYS A 86 8.59 5.22 8.82
N LEU A 87 9.36 5.80 9.75
CA LEU A 87 8.89 6.00 11.13
C LEU A 87 7.69 6.96 11.19
N PHE A 88 7.67 7.98 10.33
CA PHE A 88 6.53 8.90 10.24
C PHE A 88 5.26 8.19 9.80
N ASN A 89 5.33 7.32 8.78
CA ASN A 89 4.17 6.55 8.35
C ASN A 89 3.64 5.64 9.48
N ILE A 90 4.53 4.96 10.20
CA ILE A 90 4.15 4.14 11.37
C ILE A 90 3.48 5.01 12.46
N ALA A 91 4.05 6.17 12.78
CA ALA A 91 3.50 7.10 13.75
C ALA A 91 2.11 7.63 13.33
N ALA A 92 1.95 7.97 12.05
CA ALA A 92 0.69 8.44 11.49
C ALA A 92 -0.39 7.35 11.55
N ASP A 93 -0.04 6.10 11.21
CA ASP A 93 -0.94 4.95 11.29
C ASP A 93 -1.34 4.65 12.74
N LEU A 94 -0.43 4.79 13.70
CA LEU A 94 -0.75 4.66 15.13
C LEU A 94 -1.82 5.67 15.55
N VAL A 95 -1.76 6.92 15.07
CA VAL A 95 -2.82 7.92 15.32
C VAL A 95 -4.13 7.48 14.66
N VAL A 96 -4.11 7.18 13.36
CA VAL A 96 -5.32 6.91 12.57
C VAL A 96 -6.04 5.65 13.04
N ASN A 97 -5.31 4.56 13.27
CA ASN A 97 -5.89 3.26 13.61
C ASN A 97 -6.60 3.23 14.98
N GLN A 98 -6.37 4.24 15.83
CA GLN A 98 -7.13 4.41 17.07
C GLN A 98 -8.59 4.86 16.83
N TYR A 99 -8.89 5.46 15.68
CA TYR A 99 -10.23 5.96 15.31
C TYR A 99 -10.98 5.04 14.33
N VAL A 100 -10.37 3.94 13.92
CA VAL A 100 -11.00 2.88 13.12
C VAL A 100 -11.37 1.73 14.05
N GLU A 101 -12.60 1.21 13.93
CA GLU A 101 -13.02 0.08 14.74
C GLU A 101 -12.09 -1.12 14.53
N SER A 102 -11.69 -1.80 15.61
CA SER A 102 -10.70 -2.88 15.50
C SER A 102 -11.14 -4.03 14.59
N ARG A 103 -12.46 -4.27 14.45
CA ARG A 103 -13.05 -5.27 13.54
C ARG A 103 -13.04 -4.85 12.06
N TRP A 104 -12.71 -3.60 11.75
CA TRP A 104 -12.61 -3.05 10.40
C TRP A 104 -11.16 -2.89 9.94
N LEU A 105 -10.19 -3.03 10.85
CA LEU A 105 -8.77 -3.05 10.51
C LEU A 105 -8.40 -4.38 9.85
N ILE A 106 -7.56 -4.32 8.82
CA ILE A 106 -6.96 -5.49 8.20
C ILE A 106 -5.97 -6.18 9.15
N ASP A 107 -5.68 -7.45 8.87
CA ASP A 107 -4.65 -8.18 9.59
C ASP A 107 -3.28 -7.51 9.38
N GLY A 108 -2.49 -7.40 10.45
CA GLY A 108 -1.20 -6.73 10.42
C GLY A 108 -1.25 -5.19 10.54
N ALA A 109 -2.43 -4.58 10.65
CA ALA A 109 -2.54 -3.13 10.91
C ALA A 109 -1.76 -2.72 12.18
N VAL A 110 -1.00 -1.63 12.08
CA VAL A 110 -0.18 -1.09 13.17
C VAL A 110 -1.06 -0.60 14.32
N LYS A 111 -0.82 -1.09 15.54
CA LYS A 111 -1.57 -0.73 16.74
C LYS A 111 -0.62 -0.40 17.88
N LEU A 112 -1.11 0.29 18.91
CA LEU A 112 -0.31 0.56 20.11
C LEU A 112 0.24 -0.75 20.73
N GLN A 113 -0.54 -1.82 20.68
CA GLN A 113 -0.15 -3.14 21.20
C GLN A 113 0.97 -3.80 20.38
N SER A 114 1.26 -3.30 19.18
CA SER A 114 2.42 -3.75 18.40
C SER A 114 3.75 -3.31 19.02
N PHE A 115 3.73 -2.37 19.96
CA PHE A 115 4.92 -1.81 20.63
C PHE A 115 4.77 -1.86 22.17
N PRO A 116 4.72 -3.05 22.78
CA PRO A 116 4.48 -3.20 24.22
C PRO A 116 5.56 -2.52 25.07
N ASP A 117 6.80 -2.51 24.61
CA ASP A 117 7.95 -1.98 25.36
C ASP A 117 7.98 -0.45 25.42
N LEU A 118 7.26 0.24 24.52
CA LEU A 118 7.24 1.70 24.45
C LEU A 118 6.19 2.35 25.37
N ASN A 119 5.30 1.55 25.97
CA ASN A 119 4.22 2.02 26.84
C ASN A 119 3.48 3.24 26.25
N LEU A 120 3.08 3.14 24.98
CA LEU A 120 2.51 4.24 24.23
C LEU A 120 1.16 4.68 24.81
N ARG A 121 1.03 5.99 25.04
CA ARG A 121 -0.24 6.60 25.46
C ARG A 121 -1.23 6.65 24.29
N LYS A 122 -2.51 6.52 24.59
CA LYS A 122 -3.61 6.69 23.62
C LYS A 122 -3.84 8.17 23.33
N GLU A 123 -4.44 8.45 22.16
CA GLU A 123 -4.94 9.78 21.77
C GLU A 123 -3.88 10.89 21.77
N MET A 124 -2.62 10.50 21.54
CA MET A 124 -1.55 11.46 21.29
C MET A 124 -1.46 11.80 19.79
N ASP A 125 -0.70 12.83 19.45
CA ASP A 125 -0.50 13.22 18.06
C ASP A 125 0.69 12.50 17.40
N VAL A 126 0.83 12.71 16.09
CA VAL A 126 1.88 12.05 15.29
C VAL A 126 3.28 12.38 15.81
N SER A 127 3.50 13.57 16.36
CA SER A 127 4.80 13.99 16.89
C SER A 127 5.20 13.15 18.10
N TYR A 128 4.27 12.92 19.03
CA TYR A 128 4.52 12.07 20.19
C TYR A 128 4.92 10.64 19.79
N TYR A 129 4.18 10.02 18.88
CA TYR A 129 4.48 8.64 18.45
C TYR A 129 5.77 8.57 17.66
N TYR A 130 6.03 9.56 16.79
CA TYR A 130 7.28 9.64 16.05
C TYR A 130 8.48 9.70 16.97
N ASP A 131 8.47 10.62 17.95
CA ASP A 131 9.60 10.82 18.85
C ASP A 131 9.86 9.54 19.68
N LYS A 132 8.79 8.87 20.14
CA LYS A 132 8.93 7.59 20.86
C LYS A 132 9.53 6.47 20.01
N LEU A 133 9.14 6.39 18.74
CA LEU A 133 9.67 5.39 17.81
C LEU A 133 11.11 5.72 17.41
N ASP A 134 11.43 6.99 17.21
CA ASP A 134 12.76 7.47 16.82
C ASP A 134 13.78 7.29 17.96
N ASP A 135 13.40 7.63 19.20
CA ASP A 135 14.21 7.37 20.40
C ASP A 135 14.53 5.87 20.52
N PHE A 136 13.52 5.02 20.42
CA PHE A 136 13.70 3.57 20.49
C PHE A 136 14.58 3.03 19.36
N TYR A 137 14.41 3.53 18.14
CA TYR A 137 15.21 3.11 16.99
C TYR A 137 16.70 3.45 17.18
N LYS A 138 16.99 4.65 17.71
CA LYS A 138 18.36 5.08 18.02
C LYS A 138 18.98 4.26 19.15
N ASP A 139 18.25 4.03 20.24
CA ASP A 139 18.71 3.19 21.34
C ASP A 139 19.09 1.78 20.85
N GLN A 140 18.29 1.20 19.95
CA GLN A 140 18.59 -0.11 19.36
C GLN A 140 19.84 -0.08 18.45
N MET A 141 20.05 1.01 17.71
CA MET A 141 21.24 1.16 16.86
C MET A 141 22.52 1.36 17.66
N ASP A 142 22.47 2.14 18.74
CA ASP A 142 23.62 2.43 19.60
C ASP A 142 24.10 1.18 20.38
N ASN A 143 23.21 0.20 20.55
CA ASN A 143 23.51 -1.09 21.19
C ASN A 143 23.98 -2.19 20.21
N LEU A 144 24.16 -1.90 18.92
CA LEU A 144 24.69 -2.85 17.93
C LEU A 144 26.24 -2.86 17.93
N PRO A 145 26.90 -4.04 17.89
CA PRO A 145 28.35 -4.13 17.73
C PRO A 145 28.83 -3.43 16.45
N GLN A 146 29.96 -2.72 16.54
CA GLN A 146 30.56 -1.84 15.51
C GLN A 146 30.80 -2.47 14.12
N GLU A 147 30.67 -3.79 13.98
CA GLU A 147 30.94 -4.53 12.74
C GLU A 147 29.79 -4.44 11.71
N ALA A 148 28.62 -3.94 12.10
CA ALA A 148 27.45 -3.79 11.22
C ALA A 148 27.28 -2.36 10.65
N GLN A 149 28.19 -1.42 10.93
CA GLN A 149 27.99 0.01 10.66
C GLN A 149 28.30 0.47 9.22
N SER A 150 28.66 -0.43 8.31
CA SER A 150 29.06 -0.07 6.93
C SER A 150 28.02 -0.29 5.83
N SER A 151 26.74 -0.55 6.15
CA SER A 151 25.74 -0.79 5.08
C SER A 151 24.38 -0.12 5.23
N SER A 152 24.16 0.79 6.19
CA SER A 152 22.90 1.54 6.26
C SER A 152 23.00 2.89 5.54
N ASP A 153 23.35 2.85 4.25
CA ASP A 153 23.05 3.94 3.33
C ASP A 153 21.57 3.83 2.95
N LEU A 154 20.71 4.40 3.79
CA LEU A 154 19.32 4.68 3.42
C LEU A 154 19.26 6.17 3.06
N GLY A 155 19.81 6.46 1.88
CA GLY A 155 19.76 7.77 1.26
C GLY A 155 18.34 8.35 1.17
N GLU A 156 18.28 9.67 1.07
CA GLU A 156 17.06 10.43 0.80
C GLU A 156 16.39 9.91 -0.48
N SER A 157 15.41 9.02 -0.33
CA SER A 157 14.60 8.54 -1.44
C SER A 157 13.38 9.43 -1.58
N ASP A 158 13.32 10.14 -2.70
CA ASP A 158 12.13 10.81 -3.19
C ASP A 158 11.02 9.78 -3.41
N GLY A 159 10.06 9.76 -2.50
CA GLY A 159 8.64 9.63 -2.80
C GLY A 159 8.13 8.44 -3.63
N ASN A 160 8.88 7.34 -3.80
CA ASN A 160 8.38 6.15 -4.50
C ASN A 160 8.59 4.90 -3.64
N GLY A 161 7.64 4.66 -2.74
CA GLY A 161 7.70 3.57 -1.76
C GLY A 161 7.44 2.22 -2.42
N THR A 162 8.49 1.44 -2.66
CA THR A 162 8.36 -0.01 -2.76
C THR A 162 7.94 -0.54 -1.39
N GLY A 163 6.66 -0.91 -1.28
CA GLY A 163 6.01 -1.30 -0.02
C GLY A 163 6.54 -2.63 0.49
N LYS A 164 7.57 -2.60 1.33
CA LYS A 164 7.99 -3.74 2.15
C LYS A 164 7.30 -3.64 3.52
N CYS A 165 6.57 -4.68 3.90
CA CYS A 165 5.86 -4.73 5.18
C CYS A 165 6.88 -4.63 6.35
N PRO A 166 6.81 -3.59 7.19
CA PRO A 166 7.78 -3.38 8.27
C PRO A 166 7.66 -4.38 9.43
N ASN A 167 6.63 -5.25 9.45
CA ASN A 167 6.42 -6.21 10.54
C ASN A 167 6.79 -7.67 10.17
N CYS A 168 6.77 -8.05 8.90
CA CYS A 168 7.09 -9.44 8.50
C CYS A 168 8.31 -9.57 7.59
N GLY A 169 8.91 -8.45 7.16
CA GLY A 169 10.12 -8.44 6.34
C GLY A 169 10.00 -9.07 4.95
N LYS A 170 8.84 -9.65 4.58
CA LYS A 170 8.62 -10.25 3.28
C LYS A 170 8.46 -9.19 2.21
N GLU A 171 9.14 -9.41 1.08
CA GLU A 171 8.80 -8.74 -0.17
C GLU A 171 7.48 -9.30 -0.68
N ILE A 172 6.58 -8.42 -1.08
CA ILE A 172 5.34 -8.82 -1.76
C ILE A 172 5.71 -8.97 -3.23
N GLY A 173 6.20 -10.15 -3.59
CA GLY A 173 6.65 -10.41 -4.97
C GLY A 173 7.64 -11.56 -5.12
N GLU A 174 7.38 -12.73 -4.52
CA GLU A 174 7.94 -13.98 -5.02
C GLU A 174 6.84 -15.05 -5.03
N SER A 175 6.09 -15.10 -6.13
CA SER A 175 5.43 -16.33 -6.53
C SER A 175 6.53 -17.31 -6.93
N GLY A 176 6.72 -18.35 -6.12
CA GLY A 176 7.60 -19.46 -6.44
C GLY A 176 7.17 -20.12 -7.75
N ASP A 177 8.15 -20.32 -8.63
CA ASP A 177 8.06 -21.23 -9.76
C ASP A 177 7.98 -22.67 -9.22
N GLU A 178 6.78 -23.22 -9.15
CA GLU A 178 6.57 -24.67 -9.20
C GLU A 178 6.21 -25.05 -10.64
N SER A 179 7.23 -25.25 -11.47
CA SER A 179 7.08 -25.92 -12.77
C SER A 179 7.59 -27.36 -12.64
N GLY A 180 6.70 -28.26 -12.24
CA GLY A 180 6.82 -29.69 -12.50
C GLY A 180 6.18 -30.01 -13.85
N GLY A 181 6.97 -30.50 -14.80
CA GLY A 181 6.47 -30.92 -16.11
C GLY A 181 7.53 -31.72 -16.86
N GLY A 182 7.33 -33.04 -16.86
CA GLY A 182 8.25 -34.02 -17.42
C GLY A 182 8.36 -34.01 -18.95
N SER A 183 9.46 -34.61 -19.38
CA SER A 183 9.95 -34.81 -20.74
C SER A 183 9.03 -35.64 -21.64
N GLY A 184 9.07 -35.35 -22.94
CA GLY A 184 8.54 -36.20 -24.01
C GLY A 184 8.97 -35.64 -25.36
N ASP A 185 9.94 -36.30 -25.97
CA ASP A 185 10.68 -35.96 -27.20
C ASP A 185 9.98 -36.52 -28.46
N SER A 186 10.58 -36.28 -29.63
CA SER A 186 10.28 -36.78 -31.02
C SER A 186 9.27 -35.94 -31.83
N GLU A 187 9.37 -35.72 -33.13
CA GLU A 187 10.38 -35.74 -34.21
C GLU A 187 9.59 -35.37 -35.51
N ASP A 188 10.29 -34.89 -36.54
CA ASP A 188 9.94 -34.93 -37.99
C ASP A 188 8.78 -34.06 -38.54
N GLU A 189 9.02 -33.06 -39.41
CA GLU A 189 9.42 -33.07 -40.84
C GLU A 189 8.24 -33.03 -41.84
N GLU A 190 8.32 -32.02 -42.71
CA GLU A 190 7.92 -31.96 -44.13
C GLU A 190 6.47 -32.08 -44.64
N SER A 191 6.16 -31.04 -45.45
CA SER A 191 5.61 -31.10 -46.83
C SER A 191 4.10 -31.03 -47.11
N GLY A 192 3.79 -30.07 -48.01
CA GLY A 192 2.79 -30.15 -49.10
C GLY A 192 1.31 -30.04 -48.71
N ASP A 193 0.38 -29.69 -49.60
CA ASP A 193 0.37 -28.95 -50.86
C ASP A 193 -1.13 -28.66 -51.15
N GLU A 194 -1.39 -27.74 -52.06
CA GLU A 194 -2.58 -27.61 -52.92
C GLU A 194 -4.03 -27.43 -52.39
N SER A 195 -4.58 -26.25 -52.72
CA SER A 195 -5.62 -26.01 -53.75
C SER A 195 -6.93 -26.84 -53.81
N GLY A 196 -8.04 -26.11 -53.85
CA GLY A 196 -9.34 -26.52 -54.43
C GLY A 196 -10.50 -25.82 -53.69
N GLY A 197 -11.28 -24.87 -54.23
CA GLY A 197 -11.82 -24.77 -55.59
C GLY A 197 -13.21 -25.41 -55.61
N GLY A 198 -14.28 -24.61 -55.52
CA GLY A 198 -15.65 -25.16 -55.56
C GLY A 198 -16.75 -24.14 -55.31
N SER A 199 -17.02 -23.31 -56.32
CA SER A 199 -18.25 -22.53 -56.48
C SER A 199 -19.45 -23.43 -56.77
N GLY A 200 -20.60 -23.13 -56.16
CA GLY A 200 -21.89 -23.73 -56.48
C GLY A 200 -23.01 -22.75 -56.11
N ASP A 201 -23.53 -22.12 -57.14
CA ASP A 201 -24.68 -21.21 -57.14
C ASP A 201 -26.01 -21.98 -57.07
N SER A 202 -27.09 -21.19 -56.99
CA SER A 202 -28.50 -21.45 -57.37
C SER A 202 -29.49 -22.03 -56.34
N GLU A 203 -30.48 -21.16 -56.04
CA GLU A 203 -31.94 -21.42 -56.08
C GLU A 203 -32.52 -22.25 -54.90
N ASP A 204 -33.64 -21.96 -54.26
CA ASP A 204 -34.81 -21.11 -54.53
C ASP A 204 -35.62 -20.94 -53.22
N GLU A 205 -36.51 -19.94 -53.20
CA GLU A 205 -37.88 -19.85 -52.60
C GLU A 205 -38.21 -20.57 -51.26
N GLU A 206 -38.96 -20.05 -50.29
CA GLU A 206 -40.21 -19.28 -50.28
C GLU A 206 -40.40 -18.63 -48.88
N SER A 207 -41.32 -17.64 -48.86
CA SER A 207 -42.11 -17.08 -47.73
C SER A 207 -41.64 -15.79 -47.08
#